data_AF-A0A1Y3NVQ5-F1
#
_entry.id   AF-A0A1Y3NVQ5-F1
#
_cell.length_a   1.000
_cell.length_b   1.000
_cell.length_c   1.000
_cell.angle_alpha   90.00
_cell.angle_beta   90.00
_cell.angle_gamma   90.00
#
_symmetry.space_group_name_H-M   'P 1'
#
loop_
_entity.id
_entity.type
_entity.pdbx_description
1 polymer ?
#
loop_
_entity_poly.entity_id
_entity_poly.type
_entity_poly.pdbx_seq_one_letter_code
_entity_poly.pdbx_strand_id
1 'polypeptide(L)'
;NLSCDKTSSIPDIIFDYIPDLVQLLELLVRKTINKEEQLKCSHEEKGNKESDEIKKEDIYLKEKEEEDVLIKLIRLIANMALNNKAGPIIAEIPEIKCLVDLFKIKNIHKNEELILNIVGAIANISYYNVSKNEILDQRIIIAKLLLPLMFYDNVEAVIEASRVFGNITQFKDVCDFAKISKDHSNRDVVYNICGVLINLINYQYHCDIYLQNEGVEKLLEILELCINMSDFDLASLICKIFYNLW
;
A
#
# COMPACT_ATOMS: atom_id res chain seq x y z
N ASN A 1 -39.20 10.42 15.87
CA ASN A 1 -38.10 10.65 16.83
C ASN A 1 -37.14 9.49 16.79
N LEU A 2 -36.07 9.63 15.99
CA LEU A 2 -34.76 8.98 16.14
C LEU A 2 -33.86 9.56 15.04
N SER A 3 -33.48 10.83 15.21
CA SER A 3 -32.27 11.36 14.58
C SER A 3 -31.11 10.83 15.41
N CYS A 4 -30.25 10.05 14.78
CA CYS A 4 -28.94 9.69 15.33
C CYS A 4 -27.88 10.28 14.41
N ASP A 5 -27.93 11.59 14.20
CA ASP A 5 -26.78 12.36 13.71
C ASP A 5 -25.85 12.61 14.89
N LYS A 6 -25.09 11.57 15.27
CA LYS A 6 -23.86 11.78 16.02
C LYS A 6 -22.70 11.74 15.02
N THR A 7 -22.65 12.73 14.14
CA THR A 7 -21.39 13.11 13.52
C THR A 7 -20.50 13.62 14.64
N SER A 8 -19.66 12.74 15.16
CA SER A 8 -18.46 13.10 15.92
C SER A 8 -17.61 14.00 15.02
N SER A 9 -17.92 15.30 14.99
CA SER A 9 -17.16 16.28 14.23
C SER A 9 -15.81 16.43 14.91
N ILE A 10 -14.76 15.94 14.25
CA ILE A 10 -13.37 16.28 14.57
C ILE A 10 -13.32 17.82 14.63
N PRO A 11 -12.93 18.42 15.77
CA PRO A 11 -12.81 19.88 15.87
C PRO A 11 -11.98 20.43 14.73
N ASP A 12 -12.46 21.48 14.06
CA ASP A 12 -11.79 22.02 12.86
C ASP A 12 -10.33 22.41 13.12
N ILE A 13 -10.00 22.76 14.36
CA ILE A 13 -8.64 23.08 14.81
C ILE A 13 -7.64 21.93 14.59
N ILE A 14 -8.11 20.68 14.50
CA ILE A 14 -7.24 19.53 14.23
C ILE A 14 -6.70 19.56 12.80
N PHE A 15 -7.44 20.14 11.85
CA PHE A 15 -6.97 20.26 10.47
C PHE A 15 -5.81 21.25 10.34
N ASP A 16 -5.74 22.26 11.22
CA ASP A 16 -4.66 23.26 11.22
C ASP A 16 -3.29 22.64 11.54
N TYR A 17 -3.26 21.52 12.28
CA TYR A 17 -2.03 20.81 12.64
C TYR A 17 -1.60 19.73 11.63
N ILE A 18 -2.40 19.47 10.58
CA ILE A 18 -2.05 18.45 9.57
C ILE A 18 -0.68 18.72 8.93
N PRO A 19 -0.36 19.95 8.47
CA PRO A 19 0.94 20.24 7.87
C PRO A 19 2.10 19.94 8.83
N ASP A 20 1.97 20.32 10.10
CA ASP A 20 2.99 20.09 11.13
C ASP A 20 3.22 18.60 11.38
N LEU A 21 2.15 17.80 11.40
CA LEU A 21 2.24 16.34 11.58
C LEU A 21 2.93 15.66 10.39
N VAL A 22 2.61 16.06 9.15
CA VAL A 22 3.24 15.51 7.95
C VAL A 22 4.71 15.97 7.86
N GLN A 23 5.02 17.21 8.25
CA GLN A 23 6.39 17.70 8.33
C GLN A 23 7.20 16.96 9.40
N LEU A 24 6.62 16.68 10.58
CA LEU A 24 7.26 15.86 11.60
C LEU A 24 7.55 14.45 11.08
N LEU A 25 6.60 13.84 10.35
CA LEU A 25 6.82 12.54 9.71
C LEU A 25 8.02 12.61 8.75
N GLU A 26 8.06 13.61 7.88
CA GLU A 26 9.15 13.77 6.93
C GLU A 26 10.52 13.91 7.59
N LEU A 27 10.61 14.70 8.68
CA LEU A 27 11.83 14.85 9.46
C LEU A 27 12.31 13.52 10.07
N LEU A 28 11.39 12.74 10.63
CA LEU A 28 11.71 11.43 11.20
C LEU A 28 12.11 10.42 10.11
N VAL A 29 11.43 10.42 8.96
CA VAL A 29 11.79 9.58 7.81
C VAL A 29 13.19 9.93 7.30
N ARG A 30 13.51 11.21 7.10
CA ARG A 30 14.85 11.65 6.69
C ARG A 30 15.92 11.21 7.67
N LYS A 31 15.66 11.33 8.98
CA LYS A 31 16.58 10.84 10.02
C LYS A 31 16.81 9.33 9.88
N THR A 32 15.76 8.54 9.63
CA THR A 32 15.86 7.09 9.41
C THR A 32 16.65 6.74 8.16
N ILE A 33 16.40 7.40 7.03
CA ILE A 33 17.13 7.19 5.77
C ILE A 33 18.62 7.47 5.98
N ASN A 34 18.96 8.62 6.57
CA ASN A 34 20.35 9.01 6.82
C ASN A 34 21.09 7.98 7.71
N LYS A 35 20.39 7.39 8.68
CA LYS A 35 20.97 6.33 9.53
C LYS A 35 21.25 5.04 8.75
N GLU A 36 20.33 4.61 7.89
CA GLU A 36 20.56 3.41 7.08
C GLU A 36 21.70 3.58 6.06
N GLU A 37 21.87 4.78 5.52
CA GLU A 37 23.00 5.10 4.64
C GLU A 37 24.34 5.02 5.41
N GLN A 38 24.40 5.58 6.63
CA GLN A 38 25.59 5.51 7.48
C GLN A 38 25.95 4.07 7.87
N LEU A 39 24.96 3.23 8.20
CA LEU A 39 25.18 1.83 8.55
C LEU A 39 25.72 1.01 7.36
N LYS A 40 25.23 1.26 6.14
CA LYS A 40 25.75 0.61 4.93
C LYS A 40 27.23 0.93 4.68
N CYS A 41 27.67 2.17 4.93
CA CYS A 41 29.09 2.54 4.83
C CYS A 41 29.96 1.97 5.98
N SER A 42 29.37 1.63 7.12
CA SER A 42 30.10 1.18 8.31
C SER A 42 30.36 -0.34 8.34
N HIS A 43 29.56 -1.13 7.62
CA HIS A 43 29.68 -2.60 7.60
C HIS A 43 30.89 -3.14 6.82
N GLU A 44 31.68 -2.28 6.18
CA GLU A 44 32.96 -2.69 5.55
C GLU A 44 34.14 -2.76 6.53
N GLU A 45 34.00 -2.27 7.76
CA GLU A 45 35.11 -2.25 8.72
C GLU A 45 34.74 -2.77 10.13
N LYS A 46 35.31 -3.94 10.45
CA LYS A 46 35.73 -4.45 11.77
C LYS A 46 34.90 -5.49 12.49
N GLY A 47 35.64 -6.49 12.99
CA GLY A 47 35.28 -7.39 14.06
C GLY A 47 36.01 -7.05 15.37
N ASN A 48 35.27 -7.11 16.47
CA ASN A 48 35.65 -7.52 17.82
C ASN A 48 34.34 -7.91 18.55
N LYS A 49 34.40 -8.68 19.66
CA LYS A 49 33.28 -9.58 20.02
C LYS A 49 32.72 -9.61 21.45
N GLU A 50 33.20 -8.85 22.45
CA GLU A 50 32.65 -9.01 23.83
C GLU A 50 32.15 -7.72 24.53
N SER A 51 32.80 -6.56 24.35
CA SER A 51 32.25 -5.26 24.83
C SER A 51 31.08 -4.73 23.99
N ASP A 52 30.72 -5.48 22.95
CA ASP A 52 29.83 -5.07 21.89
C ASP A 52 28.41 -5.57 22.09
N GLU A 53 28.17 -6.57 22.95
CA GLU A 53 26.82 -7.13 23.14
C GLU A 53 25.89 -6.19 23.92
N ILE A 54 26.32 -5.65 25.07
CA ILE A 54 25.52 -4.69 25.85
C ILE A 54 25.26 -3.42 25.04
N LYS A 55 26.28 -2.92 24.31
CA LYS A 55 26.13 -1.75 23.43
C LYS A 55 25.20 -2.04 22.25
N LYS A 56 25.20 -3.25 21.69
CA LYS A 56 24.29 -3.66 20.61
C LYS A 56 22.84 -3.73 21.10
N GLU A 57 22.62 -4.21 22.32
CA GLU A 57 21.27 -4.32 22.90
C GLU A 57 20.67 -2.93 23.18
N ASP A 58 21.44 -2.00 23.75
CA ASP A 58 21.01 -0.61 23.94
C ASP A 58 20.70 0.11 22.61
N ILE A 59 21.50 -0.15 21.56
CA ILE A 59 21.27 0.40 20.22
C ILE A 59 19.99 -0.17 19.62
N TYR A 60 19.80 -1.49 19.70
CA TYR A 60 18.61 -2.17 19.17
C TYR A 60 17.33 -1.67 19.85
N LEU A 61 17.33 -1.51 21.17
CA LEU A 61 16.18 -0.97 21.92
C LEU A 61 15.84 0.44 21.45
N LYS A 62 16.85 1.29 21.27
CA LYS A 62 16.67 2.66 20.77
C LYS A 62 16.15 2.70 19.34
N GLU A 63 16.62 1.82 18.47
CA GLU A 63 16.11 1.70 17.08
C GLU A 63 14.64 1.30 17.07
N LYS A 64 14.26 0.35 17.95
CA LYS A 64 12.87 -0.07 18.09
C LYS A 64 11.97 1.05 18.63
N GLU A 65 12.43 1.82 19.61
CA GLU A 65 11.68 2.98 20.11
C GLU A 65 11.46 4.05 19.02
N GLU A 66 12.47 4.30 18.18
CA GLU A 66 12.33 5.23 17.06
C GLU A 66 11.37 4.70 15.99
N GLU A 67 11.39 3.40 15.69
CA GLU A 67 10.45 2.74 14.79
C GLU A 67 9.01 2.79 15.34
N ASP A 68 8.82 2.56 16.65
CA ASP A 68 7.53 2.67 17.33
C ASP A 68 6.92 4.07 17.22
N VAL A 69 7.75 5.12 17.32
CA VAL A 69 7.30 6.51 17.13
C VAL A 69 6.85 6.76 15.70
N LEU A 70 7.60 6.25 14.70
CA LEU A 70 7.20 6.31 13.29
C LEU A 70 5.87 5.59 13.06
N ILE A 71 5.71 4.36 13.58
CA ILE A 71 4.47 3.59 13.46
C ILE A 71 3.28 4.38 14.02
N LYS A 72 3.43 4.96 15.22
CA LYS A 72 2.37 5.74 15.86
C LYS A 72 1.98 6.98 15.06
N LEU A 73 2.95 7.69 14.50
CA LEU A 73 2.70 8.88 13.69
C LEU A 73 2.05 8.52 12.34
N ILE A 74 2.51 7.46 11.68
CA ILE A 74 1.92 6.96 10.44
C ILE A 74 0.48 6.49 10.69
N ARG A 75 0.22 5.75 11.78
CA ARG A 75 -1.14 5.36 12.18
C ARG A 75 -2.05 6.57 12.39
N LEU A 76 -1.55 7.61 13.06
CA LEU A 76 -2.31 8.84 13.26
C LEU A 76 -2.69 9.47 11.91
N ILE A 77 -1.73 9.66 11.01
CA ILE A 77 -1.96 10.22 9.67
C ILE A 77 -2.92 9.34 8.86
N ALA A 78 -2.76 8.01 8.89
CA ALA A 78 -3.63 7.07 8.20
C ALA A 78 -5.08 7.16 8.69
N ASN A 79 -5.28 7.30 10.01
CA ASN A 79 -6.59 7.46 10.62
C ASN A 79 -7.21 8.82 10.27
N MET A 80 -6.41 9.89 10.23
CA MET A 80 -6.87 11.20 9.76
C MET A 80 -7.28 11.16 8.29
N ALA A 81 -6.54 10.42 7.46
CA ALA A 81 -6.83 10.27 6.04
C ALA A 81 -8.15 9.55 5.74
N LEU A 82 -8.79 8.88 6.71
CA LEU A 82 -10.15 8.34 6.53
C LEU A 82 -11.23 9.43 6.51
N ASN A 83 -10.92 10.63 7.01
CA ASN A 83 -11.86 11.75 7.01
C ASN A 83 -11.86 12.45 5.64
N ASN A 84 -13.06 12.69 5.09
CA ASN A 84 -13.27 13.29 3.77
C ASN A 84 -12.74 14.73 3.60
N LYS A 85 -12.43 15.44 4.70
CA LYS A 85 -11.80 16.76 4.68
C LYS A 85 -10.28 16.66 4.90
N ALA A 86 -9.82 15.89 5.89
CA ALA A 86 -8.38 15.74 6.14
C ALA A 86 -7.66 14.97 5.04
N GLY A 87 -8.25 13.91 4.49
CA GLY A 87 -7.61 13.06 3.48
C GLY A 87 -7.10 13.82 2.26
N PRO A 88 -7.95 14.63 1.57
CA PRO A 88 -7.52 15.51 0.49
C PRO A 88 -6.41 16.48 0.89
N ILE A 89 -6.49 17.10 2.07
CA ILE A 89 -5.47 18.03 2.56
C ILE A 89 -4.13 17.29 2.73
N ILE A 90 -4.13 16.10 3.34
CA ILE A 90 -2.93 15.27 3.51
C ILE A 90 -2.33 14.88 2.16
N ALA A 91 -3.18 14.53 1.18
CA ALA A 91 -2.74 14.11 -0.15
C ALA A 91 -2.02 15.21 -0.94
N GLU A 92 -2.34 16.49 -0.71
CA GLU A 92 -1.77 17.65 -1.40
C GLU A 92 -0.43 18.14 -0.83
N ILE A 93 -0.07 17.67 0.38
CA ILE A 93 1.14 18.09 1.10
C ILE A 93 2.37 17.38 0.51
N PRO A 94 3.35 18.11 -0.09
CA PRO A 94 4.51 17.52 -0.74
C PRO A 94 5.33 16.55 0.11
N GLU A 95 5.41 16.82 1.41
CA GLU A 95 6.14 16.03 2.40
C GLU A 95 5.58 14.62 2.57
N ILE A 96 4.31 14.35 2.24
CA ILE A 96 3.69 13.03 2.43
C ILE A 96 4.32 11.93 1.58
N LYS A 97 5.01 12.30 0.48
CA LYS A 97 5.79 11.36 -0.35
C LYS A 97 6.89 10.64 0.44
N CYS A 98 7.28 11.15 1.61
CA CYS A 98 8.22 10.48 2.51
C CYS A 98 7.74 9.08 2.91
N LEU A 99 6.43 8.79 2.89
CA LEU A 99 5.91 7.43 3.08
C LEU A 99 6.44 6.46 2.01
N VAL A 100 6.50 6.90 0.75
CA VAL A 100 7.02 6.10 -0.36
C VAL A 100 8.54 5.95 -0.23
N ASP A 101 9.24 6.99 0.22
CA ASP A 101 10.69 6.93 0.44
C ASP A 101 11.07 5.99 1.60
N LEU A 102 10.29 6.00 2.69
CA LEU A 102 10.43 5.05 3.78
C LEU A 102 10.14 3.62 3.31
N PHE A 103 9.10 3.44 2.49
CA PHE A 103 8.76 2.12 1.94
C PHE A 103 9.89 1.53 1.08
N LYS A 104 10.60 2.35 0.30
CA LYS A 104 11.73 1.89 -0.54
C LYS A 104 12.88 1.28 0.26
N ILE A 105 13.13 1.78 1.48
CA ILE A 105 14.31 1.38 2.26
C ILE A 105 14.02 0.25 3.26
N LYS A 106 12.76 0.07 3.66
CA LYS A 106 12.38 -0.92 4.67
C LYS A 106 12.13 -2.30 4.08
N ASN A 107 12.43 -3.33 4.86
CA ASN A 107 12.26 -4.71 4.45
C ASN A 107 11.13 -5.35 5.26
N ILE A 108 10.15 -5.94 4.58
CA ILE A 108 8.98 -6.54 5.22
C ILE A 108 9.31 -7.64 6.22
N HIS A 109 10.37 -8.44 5.99
CA HIS A 109 10.78 -9.51 6.92
C HIS A 109 11.36 -8.98 8.23
N LYS A 110 11.78 -7.70 8.28
CA LYS A 110 12.35 -7.07 9.48
C LYS A 110 11.43 -6.04 10.11
N ASN A 111 10.64 -5.35 9.29
CA ASN A 111 9.87 -4.18 9.65
C ASN A 111 8.38 -4.38 9.31
N GLU A 112 7.86 -5.59 9.52
CA GLU A 112 6.51 -5.99 9.08
C GLU A 112 5.43 -5.01 9.55
N GLU A 113 5.39 -4.70 10.85
CA GLU A 113 4.42 -3.74 11.41
C GLU A 113 4.56 -2.35 10.78
N LEU A 114 5.79 -1.85 10.61
CA LEU A 114 6.01 -0.56 9.98
C LEU A 114 5.53 -0.56 8.53
N ILE A 115 5.84 -1.60 7.75
CA ILE A 115 5.39 -1.75 6.35
C ILE A 115 3.86 -1.78 6.27
N LEU A 116 3.18 -2.55 7.13
CA LEU A 116 1.72 -2.60 7.16
C LEU A 116 1.11 -1.22 7.39
N ASN A 117 1.66 -0.45 8.32
CA ASN A 117 1.17 0.90 8.60
C ASN A 117 1.46 1.87 7.45
N ILE A 118 2.60 1.75 6.77
CA ILE A 118 2.91 2.55 5.58
C ILE A 118 1.91 2.24 4.46
N VAL A 119 1.69 0.96 4.14
CA VAL A 119 0.79 0.55 3.06
C VAL A 119 -0.66 0.94 3.38
N GLY A 120 -1.11 0.79 4.63
CA GLY A 120 -2.43 1.24 5.06
C GLY A 120 -2.61 2.77 4.95
N ALA A 121 -1.58 3.56 5.29
CA ALA A 121 -1.60 5.00 5.06
C ALA A 121 -1.71 5.33 3.56
N ILE A 122 -0.89 4.68 2.72
CA ILE A 122 -0.94 4.83 1.26
C ILE A 122 -2.32 4.43 0.71
N ALA A 123 -2.93 3.36 1.20
CA ALA A 123 -4.27 2.92 0.78
C ALA A 123 -5.32 3.98 1.07
N ASN A 124 -5.28 4.60 2.25
CA ASN A 124 -6.23 5.64 2.62
C ASN A 124 -6.01 6.94 1.83
N ILE A 125 -4.76 7.34 1.57
CA ILE A 125 -4.45 8.59 0.87
C ILE A 125 -4.65 8.46 -0.66
N SER A 126 -4.31 7.32 -1.25
CA SER A 126 -4.47 7.05 -2.68
C SER A 126 -5.93 6.90 -3.11
N TYR A 127 -6.85 6.76 -2.17
CA TYR A 127 -8.29 6.76 -2.43
C TYR A 127 -8.78 8.09 -3.04
N TYR A 128 -8.16 9.21 -2.65
CA TYR A 128 -8.59 10.55 -3.07
C TYR A 128 -8.01 10.93 -4.43
N ASN A 129 -8.83 10.83 -5.48
CA ASN A 129 -8.47 11.32 -6.82
C ASN A 129 -8.68 12.84 -6.95
N VAL A 130 -7.93 13.62 -6.17
CA VAL A 130 -7.89 15.08 -6.24
C VAL A 130 -6.81 15.53 -7.23
N SER A 131 -6.94 16.76 -7.75
CA SER A 131 -6.08 17.28 -8.83
C SER A 131 -4.57 17.24 -8.51
N LYS A 132 -4.22 17.30 -7.23
CA LYS A 132 -2.86 17.19 -6.73
C LYS A 132 -2.82 16.15 -5.62
N ASN A 133 -2.30 14.96 -5.91
CA ASN A 133 -2.12 13.91 -4.92
C ASN A 133 -0.71 13.36 -5.05
N GLU A 134 0.14 13.72 -4.08
CA GLU A 134 1.58 13.42 -4.08
C GLU A 134 1.86 11.91 -3.97
N ILE A 135 0.92 11.12 -3.42
CA ILE A 135 1.00 9.66 -3.40
C ILE A 135 0.64 9.08 -4.78
N LEU A 136 -0.41 9.59 -5.43
CA LEU A 136 -0.80 9.13 -6.76
C LEU A 136 0.23 9.52 -7.83
N ASP A 137 0.99 10.59 -7.63
CA ASP A 137 2.12 10.95 -8.49
C ASP A 137 3.26 9.91 -8.42
N GLN A 138 3.32 9.13 -7.34
CA GLN A 138 4.28 8.03 -7.14
C GLN A 138 3.71 6.65 -7.51
N ARG A 139 2.52 6.57 -8.10
CA ARG A 139 1.76 5.31 -8.31
C ARG A 139 2.54 4.18 -8.99
N ILE A 140 3.42 4.48 -9.95
CA ILE A 140 4.24 3.44 -10.63
C ILE A 140 5.31 2.88 -9.69
N ILE A 141 5.92 3.73 -8.87
CA ILE A 141 6.90 3.31 -7.87
C ILE A 141 6.20 2.48 -6.80
N ILE A 142 5.05 2.94 -6.32
CA ILE A 142 4.22 2.21 -5.35
C ILE A 142 3.84 0.83 -5.91
N ALA A 143 3.34 0.76 -7.15
CA ALA A 143 3.00 -0.52 -7.80
C ALA A 143 4.16 -1.52 -7.79
N LYS A 144 5.39 -1.06 -8.05
CA LYS A 144 6.61 -1.91 -7.99
C LYS A 144 6.90 -2.40 -6.58
N LEU A 145 6.78 -1.53 -5.58
CA LEU A 145 7.03 -1.87 -4.17
C LEU A 145 5.97 -2.80 -3.58
N LEU A 146 4.74 -2.75 -4.08
CA LEU A 146 3.65 -3.62 -3.65
C LEU A 146 3.75 -5.04 -4.19
N LEU A 147 4.45 -5.27 -5.32
CA LEU A 147 4.54 -6.60 -5.90
C LEU A 147 5.03 -7.66 -4.90
N PRO A 148 6.15 -7.47 -4.16
CA PRO A 148 6.57 -8.43 -3.14
C PRO A 148 5.53 -8.72 -2.05
N LEU A 149 4.74 -7.71 -1.65
CA LEU A 149 3.71 -7.85 -0.62
C LEU A 149 2.56 -8.76 -1.06
N MET A 150 2.24 -8.78 -2.36
CA MET A 150 1.18 -9.64 -2.91
C MET A 150 1.49 -11.14 -2.78
N PHE A 151 2.75 -11.50 -2.51
CA PHE A 151 3.21 -12.87 -2.32
C PHE A 151 3.72 -13.15 -0.90
N TYR A 152 3.46 -12.24 0.04
CA TYR A 152 3.93 -12.38 1.41
C TYR A 152 2.92 -13.18 2.27
N ASP A 153 3.42 -13.96 3.22
CA ASP A 153 2.58 -14.88 4.01
C ASP A 153 1.58 -14.15 4.93
N ASN A 154 1.85 -12.88 5.26
CA ASN A 154 0.92 -12.07 6.05
C ASN A 154 -0.27 -11.59 5.20
N VAL A 155 -1.45 -12.14 5.51
CA VAL A 155 -2.73 -11.83 4.87
C VAL A 155 -3.11 -10.35 4.96
N GLU A 156 -2.81 -9.67 6.07
CA GLU A 156 -3.06 -8.23 6.23
C GLU A 156 -2.24 -7.43 5.20
N ALA A 157 -1.01 -7.87 4.94
CA ALA A 157 -0.12 -7.25 3.97
C ALA A 157 -0.66 -7.38 2.55
N VAL A 158 -1.18 -8.57 2.20
CA VAL A 158 -1.83 -8.83 0.91
C VAL A 158 -3.12 -8.00 0.76
N ILE A 159 -3.93 -7.89 1.82
CA ILE A 159 -5.17 -7.09 1.81
C ILE A 159 -4.86 -5.62 1.57
N GLU A 160 -3.93 -5.04 2.33
CA GLU A 160 -3.58 -3.63 2.19
C GLU A 160 -2.93 -3.34 0.84
N ALA A 161 -2.03 -4.20 0.36
CA ALA A 161 -1.46 -4.08 -0.98
C ALA A 161 -2.54 -4.13 -2.08
N SER A 162 -3.51 -5.03 -1.94
CA SER A 162 -4.64 -5.17 -2.86
C SER A 162 -5.51 -3.92 -2.87
N ARG A 163 -5.77 -3.30 -1.70
CA ARG A 163 -6.51 -2.03 -1.59
C ARG A 163 -5.81 -0.91 -2.35
N VAL A 164 -4.50 -0.77 -2.17
CA VAL A 164 -3.72 0.24 -2.92
C VAL A 164 -3.78 -0.04 -4.42
N PHE A 165 -3.56 -1.28 -4.86
CA PHE A 165 -3.68 -1.65 -6.27
C PHE A 165 -5.06 -1.32 -6.84
N GLY A 166 -6.15 -1.61 -6.12
CA GLY A 166 -7.50 -1.21 -6.51
C GLY A 166 -7.62 0.30 -6.77
N ASN A 167 -7.00 1.12 -5.91
CA ASN A 167 -7.00 2.58 -6.07
C ASN A 167 -6.15 3.05 -7.26
N ILE A 168 -4.99 2.45 -7.52
CA ILE A 168 -4.04 2.96 -8.53
C ILE A 168 -4.20 2.31 -9.92
N THR A 169 -4.88 1.17 -10.04
CA THR A 169 -5.08 0.47 -11.32
C THR A 169 -6.08 1.15 -12.26
N GLN A 170 -6.85 2.12 -11.76
CA GLN A 170 -7.66 3.01 -12.60
C GLN A 170 -6.81 3.92 -13.51
N PHE A 171 -5.51 4.09 -13.21
CA PHE A 171 -4.59 4.87 -14.03
C PHE A 171 -3.97 3.99 -15.12
N LYS A 172 -4.03 4.47 -16.36
CA LYS A 172 -3.61 3.71 -17.55
C LYS A 172 -2.16 3.23 -17.46
N ASP A 173 -1.26 4.05 -16.97
CA ASP A 173 0.16 3.71 -16.83
C ASP A 173 0.41 2.56 -15.84
N VAL A 174 -0.35 2.50 -14.74
CA VAL A 174 -0.31 1.39 -13.78
C VAL A 174 -0.92 0.12 -14.38
N CYS A 175 -2.02 0.26 -15.12
CA CYS A 175 -2.62 -0.86 -15.85
C CYS A 175 -1.64 -1.46 -16.87
N ASP A 176 -0.96 -0.61 -17.64
CA ASP A 176 0.06 -1.02 -18.62
C ASP A 176 1.26 -1.70 -17.92
N PHE A 177 1.74 -1.15 -16.80
CA PHE A 177 2.77 -1.78 -15.96
C PHE A 177 2.35 -3.18 -15.48
N ALA A 178 1.13 -3.30 -14.96
CA ALA A 178 0.59 -4.57 -14.48
C ALA A 178 0.44 -5.62 -15.59
N LYS A 179 0.24 -5.21 -16.84
CA LYS A 179 0.21 -6.11 -18.02
C LYS A 179 1.60 -6.63 -18.38
N ILE A 180 2.64 -5.78 -18.31
CA ILE A 180 4.02 -6.16 -18.65
C ILE A 180 4.65 -7.03 -17.56
N SER A 181 4.29 -6.82 -16.29
CA SER A 181 4.77 -7.62 -15.16
C SER A 181 4.24 -9.07 -15.14
N LYS A 182 3.45 -9.50 -16.15
CA LYS A 182 2.73 -10.78 -16.17
C LYS A 182 3.54 -12.01 -16.57
N ASP A 183 4.75 -11.85 -17.12
CA ASP A 183 5.55 -13.01 -17.59
C ASP A 183 5.99 -13.97 -16.46
N HIS A 184 5.67 -13.69 -15.19
CA HIS A 184 5.96 -14.55 -14.03
C HIS A 184 4.77 -14.71 -13.05
N SER A 185 3.52 -14.69 -13.52
CA SER A 185 2.34 -14.66 -12.63
C SER A 185 2.10 -15.97 -11.86
N ASN A 186 2.37 -15.95 -10.55
CA ASN A 186 1.97 -16.99 -9.60
C ASN A 186 0.43 -17.09 -9.51
N ARG A 187 -0.09 -18.31 -9.50
CA ARG A 187 -1.50 -18.67 -9.40
C ARG A 187 -2.27 -17.92 -8.30
N ASP A 188 -1.66 -17.73 -7.13
CA ASP A 188 -2.31 -17.09 -5.99
C ASP A 188 -2.50 -15.57 -6.16
N VAL A 189 -1.66 -14.92 -6.97
CA VAL A 189 -1.85 -13.49 -7.29
C VAL A 189 -2.98 -13.29 -8.28
N VAL A 190 -3.11 -14.19 -9.27
CA VAL A 190 -4.25 -14.18 -10.18
C VAL A 190 -5.55 -14.40 -9.40
N TYR A 191 -5.54 -15.30 -8.42
CA TYR A 191 -6.68 -15.53 -7.52
C TYR A 191 -7.06 -14.29 -6.69
N ASN A 192 -6.09 -13.64 -6.05
CA ASN A 192 -6.35 -12.43 -5.25
C ASN A 192 -6.85 -11.26 -6.13
N ILE A 193 -6.25 -11.04 -7.30
CA ILE A 193 -6.69 -10.01 -8.24
C ILE A 193 -8.12 -10.28 -8.73
N CYS A 194 -8.45 -11.53 -9.06
CA CYS A 194 -9.82 -11.94 -9.42
C CYS A 194 -10.80 -11.70 -8.25
N GLY A 195 -10.37 -11.91 -7.01
CA GLY A 195 -11.15 -11.63 -5.80
C GLY A 195 -11.43 -10.13 -5.57
N VAL A 196 -10.56 -9.24 -6.05
CA VAL A 196 -10.83 -7.80 -6.08
C VAL A 196 -11.74 -7.45 -7.25
N LEU A 197 -11.48 -8.03 -8.42
CA LEU A 197 -12.19 -7.75 -9.65
C LEU A 197 -13.70 -8.09 -9.57
N ILE A 198 -14.06 -9.21 -8.92
CA ILE A 198 -15.46 -9.60 -8.69
C ILE A 198 -16.24 -8.55 -7.89
N ASN A 199 -15.57 -7.84 -6.97
CA ASN A 199 -16.19 -6.81 -6.16
C ASN A 199 -16.35 -5.50 -6.96
N LEU A 200 -15.37 -5.18 -7.81
CA LEU A 200 -15.38 -3.97 -8.64
C LEU A 200 -16.43 -4.02 -9.75
N ILE A 201 -16.63 -5.19 -10.36
CA ILE A 201 -17.57 -5.35 -11.49
C ILE A 201 -19.04 -5.18 -11.08
N ASN A 202 -19.36 -5.29 -9.78
CA ASN A 202 -20.70 -4.97 -9.28
C ASN A 202 -21.09 -3.49 -9.45
N TYR A 203 -20.15 -2.61 -9.82
CA TYR A 203 -20.41 -1.22 -10.13
C TYR A 203 -20.35 -0.98 -11.65
N GLN A 204 -21.45 -0.51 -12.23
CA GLN A 204 -21.64 -0.37 -13.68
C GLN A 204 -20.48 0.37 -14.39
N TYR A 205 -20.00 1.48 -13.81
CA TYR A 205 -18.88 2.25 -14.38
C TYR A 205 -17.60 1.42 -14.55
N HIS A 206 -17.28 0.57 -13.57
CA HIS A 206 -16.10 -0.28 -13.63
C HIS A 206 -16.31 -1.46 -14.59
N CYS A 207 -17.53 -1.99 -14.68
CA CYS A 207 -17.92 -2.98 -15.68
C CYS A 207 -17.71 -2.43 -17.10
N ASP A 208 -18.22 -1.24 -17.39
CA ASP A 208 -18.12 -0.61 -18.71
C ASP A 208 -16.65 -0.38 -19.13
N ILE A 209 -15.81 0.09 -18.20
CA ILE A 209 -14.37 0.25 -18.44
C ILE A 209 -13.71 -1.11 -18.69
N TYR A 210 -14.05 -2.13 -17.92
CA TYR A 210 -13.47 -3.46 -18.06
C TYR A 210 -13.80 -4.10 -19.41
N LEU A 211 -15.04 -3.97 -19.86
CA LEU A 211 -15.51 -4.44 -21.18
C LEU A 211 -14.84 -3.70 -22.34
N GLN A 212 -14.53 -2.40 -22.18
CA GLN A 212 -13.86 -1.61 -23.21
C GLN A 212 -12.35 -1.87 -23.35
N ASN A 213 -11.73 -2.60 -22.41
CA ASN A 213 -10.27 -2.74 -22.30
C ASN A 213 -9.78 -4.20 -22.39
N GLU A 214 -10.41 -5.02 -23.24
CA GLU A 214 -10.05 -6.43 -23.47
C GLU A 214 -10.09 -7.29 -22.19
N GLY A 215 -10.90 -6.89 -21.21
CA GLY A 215 -10.98 -7.58 -19.92
C GLY A 215 -11.57 -9.00 -20.04
N VAL A 216 -12.54 -9.17 -20.94
CA VAL A 216 -13.21 -10.46 -21.20
C VAL A 216 -12.21 -11.45 -21.80
N GLU A 217 -11.46 -11.03 -22.81
CA GLU A 217 -10.43 -11.81 -23.48
C GLU A 217 -9.36 -12.26 -22.47
N LYS A 218 -8.95 -11.38 -21.56
CA LYS A 218 -8.01 -11.72 -20.47
C LYS A 218 -8.54 -12.79 -19.53
N LEU A 219 -9.81 -12.71 -19.13
CA LEU A 219 -10.42 -13.72 -18.26
C LEU A 219 -10.58 -15.05 -18.98
N LEU A 220 -10.84 -15.04 -20.29
CA LEU A 220 -10.90 -16.25 -21.11
C LEU A 220 -9.51 -16.91 -21.21
N GLU A 221 -8.45 -16.14 -21.47
CA GLU A 221 -7.06 -16.62 -21.46
C GLU A 221 -6.72 -17.29 -20.12
N ILE A 222 -7.07 -16.66 -19.00
CA ILE A 222 -6.79 -17.20 -17.66
C ILE A 222 -7.66 -18.42 -17.37
N LEU A 223 -8.94 -18.43 -17.75
CA LEU A 223 -9.84 -19.57 -17.55
C LEU A 223 -9.34 -20.80 -18.34
N GLU A 224 -8.88 -20.61 -19.57
CA GLU A 224 -8.29 -21.67 -20.38
C GLU A 224 -7.04 -22.26 -19.71
N LEU A 225 -6.17 -21.40 -19.17
CA LEU A 225 -5.02 -21.83 -18.37
C LEU A 225 -5.45 -22.60 -17.11
N CYS A 226 -6.49 -22.16 -16.40
CA CYS A 226 -7.00 -22.85 -15.22
C CYS A 226 -7.52 -24.24 -15.55
N ILE A 227 -8.25 -24.40 -16.67
CA ILE A 227 -8.74 -25.70 -17.12
C ILE A 227 -7.58 -26.63 -17.46
N ASN A 228 -6.58 -26.14 -18.19
CA ASN A 228 -5.39 -26.91 -18.56
C ASN A 228 -4.57 -27.34 -17.34
N MET A 229 -4.54 -26.54 -16.29
CA MET A 229 -3.79 -26.80 -15.05
C MET A 229 -4.65 -27.46 -13.96
N SER A 230 -5.92 -27.79 -14.25
CA SER A 230 -6.89 -28.34 -13.27
C SER A 230 -7.08 -27.46 -12.02
N ASP A 231 -6.98 -26.14 -12.18
CA ASP A 231 -7.16 -25.14 -11.13
C ASP A 231 -8.63 -24.69 -11.03
N PHE A 232 -9.45 -25.57 -10.46
CA PHE A 232 -10.90 -25.36 -10.41
C PHE A 232 -11.34 -24.22 -9.47
N ASP A 233 -10.54 -23.86 -8.48
CA ASP A 233 -10.88 -22.76 -7.56
C ASP A 233 -10.76 -21.41 -8.27
N LEU A 234 -9.66 -21.19 -9.00
CA LEU A 234 -9.48 -19.97 -9.78
C LEU A 234 -10.47 -19.90 -10.95
N ALA A 235 -10.71 -21.04 -11.62
CA ALA A 235 -11.75 -21.14 -12.65
C ALA A 235 -13.13 -20.76 -12.12
N SER A 236 -13.51 -21.24 -10.92
CA SER A 236 -14.78 -20.91 -10.26
C SER A 236 -14.91 -19.41 -9.98
N LEU A 237 -13.83 -18.78 -9.50
CA LEU A 237 -13.80 -17.35 -9.25
C LEU A 237 -13.95 -16.51 -10.53
N ILE A 238 -13.28 -16.92 -11.61
CA ILE A 238 -13.42 -16.29 -12.93
C ILE A 238 -14.84 -16.46 -13.49
N CYS A 239 -15.45 -17.64 -13.34
CA CYS A 239 -16.84 -17.87 -13.73
C CYS A 239 -17.82 -16.94 -12.98
N LYS A 240 -17.57 -16.66 -11.69
CA LYS A 240 -18.39 -15.69 -10.93
C LYS A 240 -18.19 -14.26 -11.43
N ILE A 241 -16.97 -13.90 -11.82
CA ILE A 241 -16.72 -12.61 -12.48
C ILE A 241 -17.51 -12.50 -13.79
N PHE A 242 -17.48 -13.54 -14.62
CA PHE A 242 -18.28 -13.58 -15.85
C PHE A 242 -19.77 -13.46 -15.59
N TYR A 243 -20.27 -14.14 -14.56
CA TYR A 243 -21.67 -14.03 -14.16
C TYR A 243 -22.04 -12.59 -13.75
N ASN A 244 -21.15 -11.85 -13.11
CA ASN A 244 -21.43 -10.47 -12.70
C ASN A 244 -21.27 -9.45 -13.85
N LEU A 245 -20.60 -9.81 -14.94
CA LEU A 245 -20.44 -8.96 -16.13
C LEU A 245 -21.69 -8.91 -17.02
N TRP A 246 -22.64 -9.84 -16.83
CA TRP A 246 -23.83 -10.05 -17.69
C TRP A 246 -25.10 -10.09 -16.84
#